data_AF-A0A6G1MNZ5-F1
#
_entry.id   AF-A0A6G1MNZ5-F1
#
_cell.length_a   1.000
_cell.length_b   1.000
_cell.length_c   1.000
_cell.angle_alpha   90.00
_cell.angle_beta   90.00
_cell.angle_gamma   90.00
#
_symmetry.space_group_name_H-M   'P 1'
#
loop_
_entity.id
_entity.type
_entity.pdbx_description
1 polymer ?
#
loop_
_entity_poly.entity_id
_entity_poly.type
_entity_poly.pdbx_seq_one_letter_code
_entity_poly.pdbx_strand_id
1 'polypeptide(L)'
;MTLCMEGECQGLSGKYNSRNHIYSRAAQEMGSIATKNNRAIVFPNIYQHRTEPLELIDKTKNGYRRILAFFICDPSGLHEIPTTRTVPPQQPGVRKAAMKKLRDSGDLDLPFMMLETITKDLPSTISKEDNERYRMELMEERTKLNGNTRA
;
A
#
# COMPACT_ATOMS: atom_id res chain seq x y z
N MET A 1 -1.90 -12.76 6.00
CA MET A 1 -1.30 -11.61 5.30
C MET A 1 -0.28 -10.96 6.23
N THR A 2 0.92 -10.60 5.79
CA THR A 2 2.00 -10.08 6.67
C THR A 2 2.42 -8.70 6.20
N LEU A 3 2.53 -7.72 7.11
CA LEU A 3 3.10 -6.40 6.81
C LEU A 3 4.58 -6.41 7.14
N CYS A 4 5.45 -6.21 6.15
CA CYS A 4 6.85 -5.87 6.38
C CYS A 4 7.02 -4.37 6.19
N MET A 5 7.45 -3.65 7.23
CA MET A 5 7.83 -2.25 7.13
C MET A 5 9.33 -2.09 7.24
N GLU A 6 9.98 -1.62 6.18
CA GLU A 6 11.35 -1.08 6.26
C GLU A 6 11.28 0.43 6.43
N GLY A 7 11.90 0.94 7.50
CA GLY A 7 11.89 2.35 7.84
C GLY A 7 13.28 2.99 7.74
N GLU A 8 13.39 4.13 7.05
CA GLU A 8 14.46 5.11 7.26
C GLU A 8 13.87 6.30 8.04
N CYS A 9 14.45 6.62 9.19
CA CYS A 9 14.07 7.69 10.11
C CYS A 9 15.29 8.54 10.48
N GLN A 10 15.34 9.80 10.07
CA GLN A 10 16.38 10.73 10.53
C GLN A 10 15.79 11.72 11.52
N GLY A 11 16.33 11.76 12.74
CA GLY A 11 16.00 12.77 13.74
C GLY A 11 14.59 12.68 14.33
N LEU A 12 13.88 11.56 14.17
CA LEU A 12 12.52 11.36 14.67
C LEU A 12 12.48 10.41 15.87
N SER A 13 11.63 10.72 16.85
CA SER A 13 11.19 9.75 17.85
C SER A 13 9.82 9.19 17.42
N GLY A 14 9.69 7.86 17.37
CA GLY A 14 8.48 7.21 16.89
C GLY A 14 8.33 5.80 17.42
N LYS A 15 7.11 5.46 17.84
CA LYS A 15 6.73 4.10 18.26
C LYS A 15 5.64 3.56 17.35
N TYR A 16 5.78 2.30 17.00
CA TYR A 16 4.78 1.48 16.36
C TYR A 16 4.06 0.66 17.43
N ASN A 17 2.73 0.66 17.40
CA ASN A 17 1.83 0.01 18.35
C ASN A 17 2.03 0.47 19.81
N SER A 18 2.01 1.78 20.09
CA SER A 18 2.25 2.24 21.46
C SER A 18 1.14 1.88 22.44
N ARG A 19 1.50 1.75 23.72
CA ARG A 19 0.56 1.61 24.83
C ARG A 19 -0.23 2.91 24.98
N ASN A 20 -1.55 2.87 24.77
CA ASN A 20 -2.52 3.69 25.51
C ASN A 20 -3.95 3.23 25.22
N HIS A 21 -4.66 3.00 26.33
CA HIS A 21 -6.08 2.64 26.54
C HIS A 21 -6.76 1.82 25.46
N ILE A 22 -6.88 0.53 25.73
CA ILE A 22 -7.81 -0.35 25.06
C ILE A 22 -9.24 0.11 25.43
N TYR A 23 -9.90 0.88 24.55
CA TYR A 23 -11.30 1.27 24.74
C TYR A 23 -12.30 0.17 24.37
N SER A 24 -11.82 -0.97 23.85
CA SER A 24 -12.64 -2.11 23.44
C SER A 24 -12.24 -3.35 24.22
N ARG A 25 -13.19 -3.97 24.94
CA ARG A 25 -12.99 -5.27 25.62
C ARG A 25 -12.53 -6.39 24.68
N ALA A 26 -12.65 -6.24 23.36
CA ALA A 26 -12.24 -7.21 22.36
C ALA A 26 -10.84 -6.94 21.75
N ALA A 27 -10.17 -5.85 22.12
CA ALA A 27 -8.83 -5.54 21.64
C ALA A 27 -7.77 -6.01 22.66
N GLN A 28 -6.79 -6.78 22.20
CA GLN A 28 -5.67 -7.25 23.02
C GLN A 28 -4.46 -6.33 22.85
N GLU A 29 -3.88 -5.85 23.95
CA GLU A 29 -2.63 -5.08 23.91
C GLU A 29 -1.44 -6.02 23.71
N MET A 30 -0.79 -5.92 22.54
CA MET A 30 0.38 -6.74 22.17
C MET A 30 1.72 -6.01 22.41
N GLY A 31 1.68 -4.76 22.91
CA GLY A 31 2.87 -3.94 23.19
C GLY A 31 3.38 -3.15 21.98
N SER A 32 4.52 -2.46 22.17
CA SER A 32 5.05 -1.45 21.24
C SER A 32 6.48 -1.69 20.82
N ILE A 33 6.82 -1.30 19.59
CA ILE A 33 8.18 -1.36 19.05
C ILE A 33 8.60 -0.02 18.45
N ALA A 34 9.85 0.41 18.69
CA ALA A 34 10.38 1.62 18.05
C ALA A 34 10.68 1.37 16.56
N THR A 35 10.25 2.30 15.70
CA THR A 35 10.63 2.36 14.27
C THR A 35 12.03 2.94 14.14
N LYS A 36 13.03 2.08 13.98
CA LYS A 36 14.45 2.44 13.81
C LYS A 36 14.88 2.31 12.36
N ASN A 37 15.99 2.97 12.02
CA ASN A 37 16.62 2.84 10.70
C ASN A 37 17.09 1.43 10.45
N ASN A 38 17.05 1.01 9.19
CA ASN A 38 17.57 -0.28 8.74
C ASN A 38 16.95 -1.44 9.52
N ARG A 39 15.66 -1.31 9.87
CA ARG A 39 14.89 -2.34 10.56
C ARG A 39 13.64 -2.67 9.78
N ALA A 40 13.52 -3.93 9.42
CA ALA A 40 12.28 -4.55 8.97
C ALA A 40 11.44 -4.98 10.20
N ILE A 41 10.16 -4.59 10.23
CA ILE A 41 9.19 -5.08 11.21
C ILE A 41 8.18 -5.95 10.47
N VAL A 42 8.06 -7.21 10.88
CA VAL A 42 7.22 -8.22 10.23
C VAL A 42 6.19 -8.72 11.23
N PHE A 43 4.90 -8.58 10.90
CA PHE A 43 3.82 -9.12 11.73
C PHE A 43 2.58 -9.49 10.92
N PRO A 44 1.74 -10.42 11.40
CA PRO A 44 0.48 -10.77 10.76
C PRO A 44 -0.49 -9.56 10.70
N ASN A 45 -1.00 -9.26 9.52
CA ASN A 45 -2.02 -8.24 9.23
C ASN A 45 -3.42 -8.58 9.81
N ILE A 46 -3.55 -9.69 10.54
CA ILE A 46 -4.73 -9.96 11.38
C ILE A 46 -4.74 -9.08 12.64
N TYR A 47 -3.58 -8.58 13.04
CA TYR A 47 -3.46 -7.72 14.20
C TYR A 47 -3.75 -6.26 13.83
N GLN A 48 -4.65 -5.66 14.59
CA GLN A 48 -4.82 -4.21 14.58
C GLN A 48 -3.51 -3.56 15.07
N HIS A 49 -3.09 -2.52 14.37
CA HIS A 49 -1.89 -1.77 14.71
C HIS A 49 -2.15 -0.28 14.52
N ARG A 50 -1.45 0.53 15.31
CA ARG A 50 -1.44 1.98 15.13
C ARG A 50 -0.01 2.52 15.09
N THR A 51 0.14 3.63 14.40
CA THR A 51 1.38 4.40 14.41
C THR A 51 1.17 5.64 15.25
N GLU A 52 2.03 5.89 16.24
CA GLU A 52 1.95 7.12 17.03
C GLU A 52 2.32 8.36 16.21
N PRO A 53 1.85 9.54 16.63
CA PRO A 53 2.39 10.80 16.15
C PRO A 53 3.93 10.80 16.25
N LEU A 54 4.57 11.38 15.23
CA LEU A 54 6.01 11.49 15.15
C LEU A 54 6.39 12.94 15.41
N GLU A 55 7.48 13.12 16.13
CA GLU A 55 8.09 14.43 16.30
C GLU A 55 9.60 14.36 16.11
N LEU A 56 10.15 15.49 15.66
CA LEU A 56 11.59 15.68 15.58
C LEU A 56 12.15 15.74 17.00
N ILE A 57 13.20 14.95 17.25
CA ILE A 57 13.98 15.00 18.49
C ILE A 57 14.58 16.40 18.66
N ASP A 58 15.05 16.97 17.54
CA ASP A 58 15.56 18.33 17.45
C ASP A 58 14.71 19.11 16.44
N LYS A 59 13.83 19.98 16.94
CA LYS A 59 12.90 20.78 16.11
C LYS A 59 13.60 21.81 15.23
N THR A 60 14.89 22.06 15.44
CA THR A 60 15.69 22.98 14.60
C THR A 60 16.25 22.30 13.35
N LYS A 61 16.16 20.97 13.27
CA LYS A 61 16.72 20.18 12.17
C LYS A 61 15.61 19.55 11.34
N ASN A 62 15.87 19.39 10.05
CA ASN A 62 15.02 18.60 9.18
C ASN A 62 15.07 17.12 9.57
N GLY A 63 13.95 16.43 9.44
CA GLY A 63 13.87 14.99 9.60
C GLY A 63 12.75 14.40 8.76
N TYR A 64 12.87 13.12 8.45
CA TYR A 64 11.93 12.40 7.60
C TYR A 64 11.74 10.97 8.08
N ARG A 65 10.60 10.39 7.71
CA ARG A 65 10.32 8.96 7.83
C ARG A 65 9.89 8.41 6.48
N ARG A 66 10.68 7.48 5.92
CA ARG A 66 10.32 6.70 4.73
C ARG A 66 9.92 5.31 5.17
N ILE A 67 8.80 4.81 4.67
CA ILE A 67 8.30 3.46 4.95
C ILE A 67 8.09 2.75 3.62
N LEU A 68 8.66 1.56 3.49
CA LEU A 68 8.31 0.60 2.47
C LEU A 68 7.49 -0.53 3.11
N ALA A 69 6.26 -0.71 2.63
CA ALA A 69 5.30 -1.67 3.16
C ALA A 69 5.03 -2.79 2.15
N PHE A 70 5.25 -4.04 2.55
CA PHE A 70 4.86 -5.22 1.77
C PHE A 70 3.68 -5.92 2.44
N PHE A 71 2.65 -6.25 1.67
CA PHE A 71 1.56 -7.12 2.10
C PHE A 71 1.72 -8.49 1.46
N ILE A 72 2.06 -9.50 2.27
CA ILE A 72 2.26 -10.87 1.79
C ILE A 72 0.92 -11.60 1.79
N CYS A 73 0.52 -12.19 0.68
CA CYS A 73 -0.67 -13.04 0.60
C CYS A 73 -0.34 -14.52 0.83
N ASP A 74 -1.35 -15.32 1.21
CA ASP A 74 -1.18 -16.79 1.36
C ASP A 74 -0.91 -17.45 -0.01
N PRO A 75 0.22 -18.18 -0.18
CA PRO A 75 0.55 -18.84 -1.43
C PRO A 75 -0.10 -20.22 -1.62
N SER A 76 -0.91 -20.71 -0.67
CA SER A 76 -1.44 -22.09 -0.62
C SER A 76 -2.29 -22.54 -1.83
N GLY A 77 -2.63 -21.63 -2.75
CA GLY A 77 -3.50 -21.91 -3.91
C GLY A 77 -4.97 -22.15 -3.54
N LEU A 78 -5.32 -22.12 -2.25
CA LEU A 78 -6.70 -22.22 -1.75
C LEU A 78 -7.56 -21.00 -2.15
N HIS A 79 -6.91 -19.90 -2.52
CA HIS A 79 -7.55 -18.65 -2.91
C HIS A 79 -7.00 -18.18 -4.26
N GLU A 80 -7.90 -17.82 -5.17
CA GLU A 80 -7.52 -17.14 -6.40
C GLU A 80 -7.27 -15.66 -6.11
N ILE A 81 -6.00 -15.27 -6.12
CA ILE A 81 -5.58 -13.89 -5.86
C ILE A 81 -5.28 -13.23 -7.20
N PRO A 82 -5.94 -12.11 -7.53
CA PRO A 82 -5.57 -11.32 -8.70
C PRO A 82 -4.12 -10.88 -8.60
N THR A 83 -3.33 -11.14 -9.65
CA THR A 83 -1.92 -10.75 -9.72
C THR A 83 -1.66 -9.99 -11.02
N THR A 84 -0.46 -9.46 -11.20
CA THR A 84 -0.03 -8.85 -12.47
C THR A 84 -0.05 -9.84 -13.65
N ARG A 85 -0.21 -11.14 -13.41
CA ARG A 85 -0.46 -12.15 -14.45
C ARG A 85 -1.86 -12.02 -15.07
N THR A 86 -2.87 -11.66 -14.27
CA THR A 86 -4.28 -11.64 -14.68
C THR A 86 -4.87 -10.24 -14.74
N VAL A 87 -4.30 -9.30 -13.99
CA VAL A 87 -4.72 -7.89 -13.96
C VAL A 87 -3.79 -7.07 -14.86
N PRO A 88 -4.30 -6.47 -15.94
CA PRO A 88 -3.48 -5.64 -16.83
C PRO A 88 -3.06 -4.33 -16.15
N PRO A 89 -2.01 -3.65 -16.66
CA PRO A 89 -1.57 -2.36 -16.11
C PRO A 89 -2.72 -1.36 -16.05
N GLN A 90 -3.06 -0.83 -14.87
CA GLN A 90 -4.24 0.03 -14.70
C GLN A 90 -4.00 1.50 -15.07
N GLN A 91 -2.75 1.95 -15.06
CA GLN A 91 -2.39 3.34 -15.40
C GLN A 91 -2.30 3.54 -16.92
N PRO A 92 -2.89 4.62 -17.48
CA PRO A 92 -2.94 4.84 -18.92
C PRO A 92 -1.57 4.88 -19.59
N GLY A 93 -0.64 5.65 -19.02
CA GLY A 93 0.73 5.78 -19.57
C GLY A 93 1.49 4.46 -19.54
N VAL A 94 1.38 3.71 -18.45
CA VAL A 94 2.05 2.40 -18.29
C VAL A 94 1.46 1.38 -19.25
N ARG A 95 0.13 1.33 -19.39
CA ARG A 95 -0.53 0.43 -20.35
C ARG A 95 -0.12 0.73 -21.77
N LYS A 96 -0.15 2.01 -22.17
CA LYS A 96 0.28 2.44 -23.51
C LYS A 96 1.74 2.08 -23.78
N ALA A 97 2.62 2.27 -22.80
CA ALA A 97 4.03 1.90 -22.92
C ALA A 97 4.23 0.39 -23.01
N ALA A 98 3.49 -0.40 -22.23
CA ALA A 98 3.53 -1.86 -22.28
C ALA A 98 3.05 -2.39 -23.64
N MET A 99 1.93 -1.89 -24.16
CA MET A 99 1.42 -2.29 -25.49
C MET A 99 2.37 -1.87 -26.61
N LYS A 100 2.98 -0.69 -26.52
CA LYS A 100 4.02 -0.27 -27.46
C LYS A 100 5.22 -1.22 -27.43
N LYS A 101 5.70 -1.60 -26.25
CA LYS A 101 6.81 -2.56 -26.11
C LYS A 101 6.48 -3.93 -26.70
N LEU A 102 5.28 -4.45 -26.44
CA LEU A 102 4.79 -5.72 -26.99
C LEU A 102 4.70 -5.68 -28.52
N ARG A 103 4.28 -4.54 -29.08
CA ARG A 103 4.28 -4.32 -30.54
C ARG A 103 5.70 -4.29 -31.11
N ASP A 104 6.59 -3.55 -30.46
CA ASP A 104 7.93 -3.29 -30.96
C ASP A 104 8.88 -4.48 -30.77
N SER A 105 8.61 -5.38 -29.81
CA SER A 105 9.45 -6.56 -29.56
C SER A 105 9.26 -7.65 -30.61
N GLY A 106 8.12 -7.69 -31.31
CA GLY A 106 7.79 -8.75 -32.26
C GLY A 106 7.53 -10.12 -31.60
N ASP A 107 7.48 -10.17 -30.27
CA ASP A 107 7.25 -11.42 -29.51
C ASP A 107 5.81 -11.95 -29.68
N LEU A 108 4.89 -11.07 -30.09
CA LEU A 108 3.52 -11.47 -30.43
C LEU A 108 3.46 -11.81 -31.90
N ASP A 109 3.22 -13.09 -32.20
CA ASP A 109 2.73 -13.55 -33.51
C ASP A 109 1.25 -13.15 -33.68
N LEU A 110 0.99 -11.83 -33.66
CA LEU A 110 -0.34 -11.27 -33.67
C LEU A 110 -0.39 -10.02 -34.58
N PRO A 111 -1.29 -9.98 -35.56
CA PRO A 111 -1.51 -8.78 -36.38
C PRO A 111 -1.95 -7.58 -35.54
N PHE A 112 -1.53 -6.38 -35.95
CA PHE A 112 -1.83 -5.12 -35.24
C PHE A 112 -3.33 -4.90 -34.96
N MET A 113 -4.19 -5.21 -35.93
CA MET A 113 -5.64 -5.07 -35.81
C MET A 113 -6.22 -5.90 -34.64
N MET A 114 -5.62 -7.06 -34.39
CA MET A 114 -6.03 -7.94 -33.29
C MET A 114 -5.58 -7.36 -31.94
N LEU A 115 -4.38 -6.79 -31.85
CA LEU A 115 -3.88 -6.15 -30.63
C LEU A 115 -4.76 -4.97 -30.20
N GLU A 116 -5.19 -4.13 -31.15
CA GLU A 116 -6.10 -3.03 -30.85
C GLU A 116 -7.48 -3.52 -30.36
N THR A 117 -8.00 -4.57 -30.99
CA THR A 117 -9.29 -5.16 -30.61
C THR A 117 -9.22 -5.71 -29.18
N ILE A 118 -8.20 -6.51 -28.87
CA ILE A 118 -7.98 -7.05 -27.53
C ILE A 118 -7.84 -5.92 -26.50
N THR A 119 -7.12 -4.84 -26.85
CA THR A 119 -6.91 -3.73 -25.92
C THR A 119 -8.20 -2.98 -25.60
N LYS A 120 -9.16 -2.91 -26.54
CA LYS A 120 -10.48 -2.30 -26.31
C LYS A 120 -11.35 -3.14 -25.37
N ASP A 121 -11.16 -4.45 -25.36
CA ASP A 121 -11.89 -5.37 -24.48
C ASP A 121 -11.32 -5.44 -23.06
N LEU A 122 -10.12 -4.88 -22.83
CA LEU A 122 -9.54 -4.81 -21.49
C LEU A 122 -10.32 -3.82 -20.60
N PRO A 123 -10.40 -4.07 -19.28
CA PRO A 123 -10.93 -3.11 -18.33
C PRO A 123 -10.28 -1.73 -18.49
N SER A 124 -11.05 -0.67 -18.34
CA SER A 124 -10.57 0.69 -18.54
C SER A 124 -9.39 1.05 -17.63
N THR A 125 -8.54 1.96 -18.10
CA THR A 125 -7.48 2.53 -17.26
C THR A 125 -8.08 3.51 -16.26
N ILE A 126 -7.43 3.67 -15.11
CA ILE A 126 -7.78 4.71 -14.15
C ILE A 126 -6.83 5.90 -14.32
N SER A 127 -7.38 7.10 -14.52
CA SER A 127 -6.55 8.32 -14.61
C SER A 127 -5.84 8.58 -13.27
N LYS A 128 -4.80 9.41 -13.29
CA LYS A 128 -4.09 9.77 -12.06
C LYS A 128 -5.02 10.57 -11.15
N GLU A 129 -5.81 11.45 -11.73
CA GLU A 129 -6.77 12.31 -11.06
C GLU A 129 -7.87 11.49 -10.38
N ASP A 130 -8.42 10.49 -11.09
CA ASP A 130 -9.41 9.57 -10.50
C ASP A 130 -8.78 8.75 -9.37
N ASN A 131 -7.58 8.22 -9.56
CA ASN A 131 -6.89 7.45 -8.53
C ASN A 131 -6.68 8.26 -7.24
N GLU A 132 -6.23 9.52 -7.37
CA GLU A 132 -6.09 10.43 -6.23
C GLU A 132 -7.44 10.75 -5.58
N ARG A 133 -8.50 10.96 -6.37
CA ARG A 133 -9.86 11.16 -5.83
C ARG A 133 -10.30 9.95 -4.99
N TYR A 134 -10.24 8.74 -5.55
CA TYR A 134 -10.59 7.52 -4.81
C TYR A 134 -9.71 7.32 -3.58
N ARG A 135 -8.42 7.64 -3.67
CA ARG A 135 -7.51 7.57 -2.52
C ARG A 135 -7.96 8.52 -1.41
N MET A 136 -8.37 9.74 -1.74
CA MET A 136 -8.87 10.71 -0.77
C MET A 136 -10.18 10.28 -0.14
N GLU A 137 -11.14 9.80 -0.92
CA GLU A 137 -12.41 9.23 -0.43
C GLU A 137 -12.15 8.07 0.56
N LEU A 138 -11.27 7.13 0.19
CA LEU A 138 -10.91 5.99 1.02
C LEU A 138 -10.18 6.39 2.31
N MET A 139 -9.36 7.45 2.27
CA MET A 139 -8.74 8.01 3.48
C MET A 139 -9.77 8.70 4.38
N GLU A 140 -10.74 9.40 3.80
CA GLU A 140 -11.82 10.05 4.55
C GLU A 140 -12.71 9.01 5.26
N GLU A 141 -13.14 7.96 4.54
CA GLU A 141 -13.90 6.85 5.11
C GLU A 141 -13.17 6.18 6.29
N ARG A 142 -11.87 5.90 6.12
CA ARG A 142 -11.03 5.33 7.19
C ARG A 142 -10.85 6.28 8.37
N THR A 143 -10.86 7.59 8.13
CA THR A 143 -10.76 8.59 9.20
C THR A 143 -12.04 8.68 10.01
N LYS A 144 -13.22 8.62 9.35
CA LYS A 144 -14.53 8.61 10.03
C LYS A 144 -14.67 7.45 11.01
N LEU A 145 -14.15 6.27 10.64
CA LEU A 145 -14.10 5.09 11.53
C LEU A 145 -13.25 5.34 12.78
N ASN A 146 -12.22 6.17 12.70
CA ASN A 146 -11.38 6.52 13.85
C ASN A 146 -11.95 7.70 14.68
N GLY A 147 -12.80 8.55 14.07
CA GLY A 147 -13.34 9.77 14.67
C GLY A 147 -14.47 9.58 15.68
N ASN A 148 -15.15 8.43 15.69
CA ASN A 148 -16.22 8.12 16.66
C ASN A 148 -15.72 7.69 18.05
N THR A 149 -14.42 7.81 18.33
CA THR A 149 -13.80 7.42 19.61
C THR A 149 -13.22 8.64 20.34
N ARG A 150 -14.07 9.63 20.64
CA ARG A 150 -13.75 10.71 21.59
C ARG A 150 -14.94 10.92 22.52
N ALA A 151 -14.93 10.16 23.62
CA ALA A 151 -15.57 10.48 24.89
C ALA A 151 -14.68 9.91 26.01
#